data_AF-A0A945U6N8-F1
#
_entry.id   AF-A0A945U6N8-F1
#
_cell.length_a   1.000
_cell.length_b   1.000
_cell.length_c   1.000
_cell.angle_alpha   90.00
_cell.angle_beta   90.00
_cell.angle_gamma   90.00
#
_symmetry.space_group_name_H-M   'P 1'
#
loop_
_entity.id
_entity.type
_entity.pdbx_description
1 polymer ?
#
loop_
_entity_poly.entity_id
_entity_poly.type
_entity_poly.pdbx_seq_one_letter_code
_entity_poly.pdbx_strand_id
1 'polypeptide(L)'
;IMHNKFIIIDAGSTNNSWVMGGSTNWTNPTNLFNDYNNIIFIQDKAISQAYTLEFNEMWGGTFGSNKEDNTPHLFNVNGTEMEVYFSPSDQTTSKILGFVNDVDYTLEFGLLGFTRDDIADAVIDKDGEFGINVRGILEDQNTTGSEYDNLINSGVNVKSHMGIQYSFHHKYAIADAGVSGSNPSILTGSHNWSSNAENNSDENTIIIHDQTIANIYLQEFEKRWGELSSTSVQLIIEEELEIYPNPSEGKVNILTDLEIERINIYSIEGKLIKTFEATKFNLETSGIYFVKITFSDGNYTIRKVVIQ
;
A
#
# COMPACT_ATOMS: atom_id res chain seq x y z
N ILE A 1 1.78 -7.08 -23.60
CA ILE A 1 3.21 -6.75 -23.89
C ILE A 1 4.07 -7.45 -22.87
N MET A 2 5.31 -7.83 -23.22
CA MET A 2 6.25 -8.30 -22.19
C MET A 2 6.65 -7.11 -21.32
N HIS A 3 6.22 -7.08 -20.07
CA HIS A 3 6.44 -5.97 -19.13
C HIS A 3 7.10 -6.44 -17.82
N ASN A 4 7.62 -7.67 -17.80
CA ASN A 4 8.36 -8.22 -16.67
C ASN A 4 9.71 -7.54 -16.46
N LYS A 5 10.09 -7.32 -15.20
CA LYS A 5 11.40 -6.77 -14.79
C LYS A 5 12.01 -7.73 -13.78
N PHE A 6 12.58 -8.80 -14.31
CA PHE A 6 13.35 -9.71 -13.48
C PHE A 6 14.62 -10.19 -14.17
N ILE A 7 15.59 -10.59 -13.35
CA ILE A 7 16.82 -11.26 -13.77
C ILE A 7 16.94 -12.53 -12.94
N ILE A 8 17.25 -13.65 -13.61
CA ILE A 8 17.51 -14.94 -12.97
C ILE A 8 19.00 -15.23 -13.12
N ILE A 9 19.66 -15.55 -12.00
CA ILE A 9 21.10 -15.83 -11.95
C ILE A 9 21.27 -17.25 -11.41
N ASP A 10 22.04 -18.07 -12.13
CA ASP A 10 22.42 -19.43 -11.72
C ASP A 10 21.26 -20.29 -11.18
N ALA A 11 20.10 -20.33 -11.86
CA ALA A 11 18.87 -21.02 -11.41
C ALA A 11 19.03 -22.52 -11.05
N GLY A 12 20.10 -23.17 -11.54
CA GLY A 12 20.42 -24.56 -11.20
C GLY A 12 21.21 -24.73 -9.90
N SER A 13 21.86 -23.66 -9.41
CA SER A 13 22.80 -23.69 -8.30
C SER A 13 22.10 -23.58 -6.95
N THR A 14 22.24 -24.59 -6.10
CA THR A 14 21.66 -24.57 -4.75
C THR A 14 22.08 -23.36 -3.91
N ASN A 15 23.33 -22.89 -4.06
CA ASN A 15 23.87 -21.85 -3.19
C ASN A 15 24.00 -20.48 -3.87
N ASN A 16 23.83 -20.40 -5.20
CA ASN A 16 24.03 -19.15 -5.95
C ASN A 16 22.84 -18.79 -6.84
N SER A 17 21.68 -19.44 -6.68
CA SER A 17 20.47 -19.02 -7.38
C SER A 17 19.96 -17.70 -6.83
N TRP A 18 19.83 -16.70 -7.70
CA TRP A 18 19.22 -15.41 -7.36
C TRP A 18 18.11 -15.05 -8.34
N VAL A 19 17.07 -14.41 -7.82
CA VAL A 19 16.14 -13.61 -8.61
C VAL A 19 16.27 -12.15 -8.19
N MET A 20 16.39 -11.29 -9.18
CA MET A 20 16.19 -9.85 -9.02
C MET A 20 14.84 -9.50 -9.60
N GLY A 21 14.04 -8.71 -8.89
CA GLY A 21 12.70 -8.30 -9.33
C GLY A 21 12.35 -6.90 -8.82
N GLY A 22 11.16 -6.41 -9.15
CA GLY A 22 10.65 -5.12 -8.67
C GLY A 22 10.06 -4.27 -9.79
N SER A 23 10.01 -2.95 -9.58
CA SER A 23 9.36 -2.02 -10.51
C SER A 23 10.28 -1.38 -11.55
N THR A 24 11.60 -1.60 -11.45
CA THR A 24 12.62 -0.85 -12.19
C THR A 24 12.80 -1.32 -13.62
N ASN A 25 12.50 -0.46 -14.60
CA ASN A 25 12.98 -0.68 -15.97
C ASN A 25 14.51 -0.47 -16.04
N TRP A 26 15.20 -1.28 -16.84
CA TRP A 26 16.64 -1.18 -17.09
C TRP A 26 17.02 -0.07 -18.09
N THR A 27 16.34 1.06 -18.03
CA THR A 27 16.50 2.16 -19.00
C THR A 27 17.35 3.28 -18.41
N ASN A 28 18.39 3.68 -19.14
CA ASN A 28 19.29 4.81 -18.81
C ASN A 28 18.91 6.06 -19.65
N PRO A 29 18.86 7.27 -19.07
CA PRO A 29 19.14 7.61 -17.66
C PRO A 29 17.92 7.56 -16.74
N THR A 30 16.71 7.44 -17.29
CA THR A 30 15.48 7.71 -16.56
C THR A 30 15.20 6.71 -15.42
N ASN A 31 14.75 5.49 -15.74
CA ASN A 31 14.29 4.59 -14.68
C ASN A 31 15.43 4.06 -13.80
N LEU A 32 16.60 3.74 -14.36
CA LEU A 32 17.67 3.12 -13.58
C LEU A 32 18.41 4.10 -12.66
N PHE A 33 18.44 5.40 -12.97
CA PHE A 33 19.28 6.37 -12.24
C PHE A 33 18.50 7.54 -11.63
N ASN A 34 17.32 7.86 -12.14
CA ASN A 34 16.62 9.08 -11.78
C ASN A 34 15.30 8.83 -11.06
N ASP A 35 14.46 7.92 -11.58
CA ASP A 35 13.13 7.67 -11.03
C ASP A 35 13.18 6.95 -9.68
N TYR A 36 12.14 7.16 -8.88
CA TYR A 36 11.92 6.42 -7.65
C TYR A 36 11.29 5.06 -7.99
N ASN A 37 12.01 3.97 -7.73
CA ASN A 37 11.56 2.60 -7.97
C ASN A 37 12.24 1.65 -6.99
N ASN A 38 11.86 0.37 -7.03
CA ASN A 38 12.40 -0.64 -6.12
C ASN A 38 12.97 -1.84 -6.89
N ILE A 39 14.01 -2.43 -6.32
CA ILE A 39 14.57 -3.71 -6.73
C ILE A 39 14.73 -4.58 -5.48
N ILE A 40 14.27 -5.82 -5.55
CA ILE A 40 14.50 -6.86 -4.55
C ILE A 40 15.45 -7.92 -5.11
N PHE A 41 16.24 -8.51 -4.21
CA PHE A 41 17.17 -9.59 -4.52
C PHE A 41 16.84 -10.76 -3.60
N ILE A 42 16.52 -11.91 -4.19
CA ILE A 42 16.11 -13.10 -3.46
C ILE A 42 17.06 -14.23 -3.83
N GLN A 43 17.79 -14.74 -2.85
CA GLN A 43 18.66 -15.90 -3.02
C GLN A 43 17.89 -17.17 -2.66
N ASP A 44 17.17 -17.72 -3.63
CA ASP A 44 16.48 -18.98 -3.44
C ASP A 44 16.36 -19.76 -4.74
N LYS A 45 16.70 -21.05 -4.68
CA LYS A 45 16.66 -21.91 -5.86
C LYS A 45 15.24 -22.19 -6.33
N ALA A 46 14.29 -22.41 -5.43
CA ALA A 46 12.93 -22.75 -5.82
C ALA A 46 12.26 -21.54 -6.50
N ILE A 47 12.44 -20.34 -5.96
CA ILE A 47 11.98 -19.10 -6.60
C ILE A 47 12.68 -18.88 -7.94
N SER A 48 14.00 -19.05 -8.03
CA SER A 48 14.69 -18.97 -9.33
C SER A 48 14.16 -19.97 -10.36
N GLN A 49 13.78 -21.18 -9.93
CA GLN A 49 13.17 -22.18 -10.81
C GLN A 49 11.75 -21.77 -11.26
N ALA A 50 10.94 -21.19 -10.38
CA ALA A 50 9.61 -20.68 -10.74
C ALA A 50 9.68 -19.55 -11.77
N TYR A 51 10.54 -18.55 -11.55
CA TYR A 51 10.79 -17.50 -12.54
C TYR A 51 11.38 -18.06 -13.85
N THR A 52 12.15 -19.15 -13.78
CA THR A 52 12.68 -19.82 -14.99
C THR A 52 11.58 -20.51 -15.80
N LEU A 53 10.54 -21.07 -15.15
CA LEU A 53 9.39 -21.65 -15.83
C LEU A 53 8.63 -20.56 -16.61
N GLU A 54 8.25 -19.47 -15.93
CA GLU A 54 7.61 -18.30 -16.54
C GLU A 54 8.46 -17.73 -17.71
N PHE A 55 9.77 -17.57 -17.50
CA PHE A 55 10.68 -17.10 -18.54
C PHE A 55 10.66 -18.00 -19.77
N ASN A 56 10.65 -19.33 -19.58
CA ASN A 56 10.71 -20.28 -20.68
C ASN A 56 9.43 -20.33 -21.52
N GLU A 57 8.27 -20.00 -20.94
CA GLU A 57 7.04 -19.81 -21.73
C GLU A 57 7.22 -18.67 -22.74
N MET A 58 7.65 -17.50 -22.25
CA MET A 58 7.91 -16.32 -23.09
C MET A 58 9.05 -16.55 -24.08
N TRP A 59 10.15 -17.18 -23.64
CA TRP A 59 11.28 -17.53 -24.50
C TRP A 59 10.88 -18.53 -25.59
N GLY A 60 9.93 -19.42 -25.28
CA GLY A 60 9.32 -20.37 -26.21
C GLY A 60 8.29 -19.75 -27.15
N GLY A 61 7.90 -18.48 -26.95
CA GLY A 61 6.96 -17.74 -27.79
C GLY A 61 5.54 -17.63 -27.25
N THR A 62 5.28 -18.08 -26.02
CA THR A 62 3.96 -18.01 -25.37
C THR A 62 3.89 -16.78 -24.46
N PHE A 63 2.94 -15.88 -24.71
CA PHE A 63 2.79 -14.61 -24.00
C PHE A 63 1.35 -14.33 -23.62
N GLY A 64 1.17 -13.42 -22.68
CA GLY A 64 -0.12 -12.91 -22.24
C GLY A 64 -1.01 -14.02 -21.71
N SER A 65 -2.30 -13.95 -22.03
CA SER A 65 -3.30 -14.93 -21.61
C SER A 65 -3.14 -16.33 -22.23
N ASN A 66 -2.16 -16.54 -23.11
CA ASN A 66 -1.85 -17.89 -23.63
C ASN A 66 -0.91 -18.67 -22.71
N LYS A 67 -0.28 -18.02 -21.73
CA LYS A 67 0.53 -18.69 -20.71
C LYS A 67 -0.34 -19.54 -19.80
N GLU A 68 0.24 -20.57 -19.21
CA GLU A 68 -0.41 -21.40 -18.21
C GLU A 68 -0.02 -20.95 -16.81
N ASP A 69 -0.97 -21.00 -15.87
CA ASP A 69 -0.66 -20.90 -14.45
C ASP A 69 -0.03 -22.24 -13.98
N ASN A 70 1.29 -22.37 -14.20
CA ASN A 70 2.04 -23.61 -14.00
C ASN A 70 3.20 -23.48 -13.00
N THR A 71 3.38 -22.29 -12.40
CA THR A 71 4.46 -22.01 -11.47
C THR A 71 4.02 -22.31 -10.03
N PRO A 72 4.91 -22.78 -9.14
CA PRO A 72 4.62 -22.76 -7.71
C PRO A 72 4.44 -21.31 -7.24
N HIS A 73 3.44 -21.04 -6.41
CA HIS A 73 3.22 -19.69 -5.88
C HIS A 73 3.76 -19.48 -4.47
N LEU A 74 3.73 -20.51 -3.62
CA LEU A 74 4.05 -20.36 -2.21
C LEU A 74 5.45 -20.91 -1.92
N PHE A 75 6.27 -20.09 -1.27
CA PHE A 75 7.66 -20.38 -0.96
C PHE A 75 7.97 -20.09 0.50
N ASN A 76 8.95 -20.81 1.04
CA ASN A 76 9.56 -20.49 2.31
C ASN A 76 11.06 -20.32 2.09
N VAL A 77 11.53 -19.08 2.20
CA VAL A 77 12.94 -18.72 2.02
C VAL A 77 13.53 -18.45 3.39
N ASN A 78 14.24 -19.44 3.94
CA ASN A 78 14.90 -19.35 5.26
C ASN A 78 13.98 -18.92 6.42
N GLY A 79 12.71 -19.33 6.40
CA GLY A 79 11.71 -18.98 7.40
C GLY A 79 10.79 -17.83 7.01
N THR A 80 11.10 -17.10 5.93
CA THR A 80 10.24 -16.04 5.39
C THR A 80 9.27 -16.64 4.37
N GLU A 81 7.96 -16.48 4.60
CA GLU A 81 6.93 -16.86 3.65
C GLU A 81 6.88 -15.84 2.51
N MET A 82 6.84 -16.33 1.28
CA MET A 82 6.78 -15.52 0.07
C MET A 82 5.78 -16.10 -0.92
N GLU A 83 5.10 -15.21 -1.66
CA GLU A 83 4.19 -15.58 -2.72
C GLU A 83 4.61 -14.96 -4.05
N VAL A 84 4.56 -15.69 -5.16
CA VAL A 84 4.91 -15.19 -6.50
C VAL A 84 3.78 -15.50 -7.49
N TYR A 85 3.40 -14.48 -8.26
CA TYR A 85 2.33 -14.54 -9.24
C TYR A 85 2.70 -13.81 -10.54
N PHE A 86 2.18 -14.28 -11.66
CA PHE A 86 2.41 -13.75 -13.00
C PHE A 86 1.10 -13.42 -13.71
N SER A 87 0.95 -12.17 -14.13
CA SER A 87 -0.15 -11.81 -15.04
C SER A 87 0.23 -12.16 -16.48
N PRO A 88 -0.75 -12.40 -17.38
CA PRO A 88 -2.20 -12.49 -17.13
C PRO A 88 -2.73 -13.82 -16.59
N SER A 89 -1.91 -14.87 -16.53
CA SER A 89 -2.36 -16.24 -16.27
C SER A 89 -2.87 -16.47 -14.85
N ASP A 90 -2.27 -15.82 -13.85
CA ASP A 90 -2.41 -16.20 -12.44
C ASP A 90 -3.49 -15.38 -11.71
N GLN A 91 -4.24 -14.54 -12.42
CA GLN A 91 -5.28 -13.67 -11.86
C GLN A 91 -4.77 -12.76 -10.72
N THR A 92 -3.63 -12.10 -10.93
CA THR A 92 -2.87 -11.35 -9.92
C THR A 92 -3.69 -10.33 -9.14
N THR A 93 -4.71 -9.71 -9.75
CA THR A 93 -5.60 -8.78 -9.04
C THR A 93 -6.27 -9.45 -7.84
N SER A 94 -6.66 -10.72 -7.94
CA SER A 94 -7.24 -11.45 -6.79
C SER A 94 -6.29 -11.54 -5.60
N LYS A 95 -4.97 -11.57 -5.87
CA LYS A 95 -3.91 -11.62 -4.86
C LYS A 95 -3.63 -10.26 -4.24
N ILE A 96 -3.67 -9.21 -5.05
CA ILE A 96 -3.63 -7.82 -4.56
C ILE A 96 -4.84 -7.55 -3.63
N LEU A 97 -6.04 -8.00 -4.01
CA LEU A 97 -7.23 -7.89 -3.16
C LEU A 97 -7.07 -8.66 -1.85
N GLY A 98 -6.51 -9.89 -1.90
CA GLY A 98 -6.18 -10.65 -0.70
C GLY A 98 -5.24 -9.87 0.23
N PHE A 99 -4.15 -9.33 -0.31
CA PHE A 99 -3.20 -8.52 0.44
C PHE A 99 -3.85 -7.31 1.13
N VAL A 100 -4.72 -6.57 0.42
CA VAL A 100 -5.44 -5.42 1.00
C VAL A 100 -6.40 -5.86 2.10
N ASN A 101 -7.14 -6.95 1.90
CA ASN A 101 -8.13 -7.44 2.86
C ASN A 101 -7.50 -7.98 4.14
N ASP A 102 -6.28 -8.52 4.06
CA ASP A 102 -5.53 -9.11 5.18
C ASP A 102 -4.83 -8.07 6.07
N VAL A 103 -4.87 -6.78 5.73
CA VAL A 103 -4.32 -5.69 6.57
C VAL A 103 -5.04 -5.63 7.92
N ASP A 104 -4.31 -5.58 9.03
CA ASP A 104 -4.93 -5.45 10.36
C ASP A 104 -4.99 -4.01 10.86
N TYR A 105 -3.99 -3.17 10.52
CA TYR A 105 -3.80 -1.86 11.13
C TYR A 105 -3.37 -0.76 10.15
N THR A 106 -2.36 -1.01 9.32
CA THR A 106 -1.82 0.02 8.41
C THR A 106 -1.61 -0.52 7.01
N LEU A 107 -2.05 0.25 6.02
CA LEU A 107 -1.79 0.02 4.61
C LEU A 107 -1.14 1.26 4.01
N GLU A 108 0.10 1.13 3.55
CA GLU A 108 0.78 2.14 2.75
C GLU A 108 0.96 1.64 1.32
N PHE A 109 0.57 2.41 0.30
CA PHE A 109 0.81 2.04 -1.09
C PHE A 109 1.47 3.15 -1.90
N GLY A 110 2.40 2.76 -2.77
CA GLY A 110 3.11 3.65 -3.67
C GLY A 110 3.02 3.12 -5.10
N LEU A 111 2.24 3.79 -5.95
CA LEU A 111 1.92 3.30 -7.29
C LEU A 111 2.15 4.38 -8.35
N LEU A 112 2.77 3.97 -9.45
CA LEU A 112 2.80 4.77 -10.68
C LEU A 112 1.37 4.95 -11.22
N GLY A 113 0.66 3.85 -11.46
CA GLY A 113 -0.69 3.87 -12.03
C GLY A 113 -1.65 2.97 -11.28
N PHE A 114 -2.85 3.50 -11.03
CA PHE A 114 -3.95 2.82 -10.34
C PHE A 114 -5.28 3.17 -11.04
N THR A 115 -5.87 2.18 -11.73
CA THR A 115 -7.08 2.33 -12.56
C THR A 115 -8.03 1.12 -12.44
N ARG A 116 -7.99 0.40 -11.30
CA ARG A 116 -8.80 -0.80 -11.06
C ARG A 116 -9.81 -0.50 -9.97
N ASP A 117 -11.06 -0.35 -10.38
CA ASP A 117 -12.18 -0.03 -9.52
C ASP A 117 -12.31 -1.03 -8.35
N ASP A 118 -12.14 -2.33 -8.60
CA ASP A 118 -12.26 -3.38 -7.58
C ASP A 118 -11.18 -3.30 -6.50
N ILE A 119 -9.95 -2.94 -6.85
CA ILE A 119 -8.88 -2.72 -5.87
C ILE A 119 -9.12 -1.39 -5.12
N ALA A 120 -9.62 -0.36 -5.80
CA ALA A 120 -9.95 0.92 -5.15
C ALA A 120 -11.09 0.77 -4.14
N ASP A 121 -12.14 0.04 -4.50
CA ASP A 121 -13.26 -0.29 -3.61
C ASP A 121 -12.74 -1.03 -2.37
N ALA A 122 -11.87 -2.04 -2.55
CA ALA A 122 -11.27 -2.75 -1.42
C ALA A 122 -10.42 -1.82 -0.52
N VAL A 123 -9.65 -0.90 -1.10
CA VAL A 123 -8.88 0.10 -0.35
C VAL A 123 -9.79 1.04 0.45
N ILE A 124 -10.88 1.49 -0.16
CA ILE A 124 -11.88 2.38 0.48
C ILE A 124 -12.58 1.65 1.62
N ASP A 125 -13.05 0.42 1.37
CA ASP A 125 -13.68 -0.42 2.40
C ASP A 125 -12.72 -0.65 3.56
N LYS A 126 -11.44 -0.92 3.26
CA LYS A 126 -10.41 -1.15 4.27
C LYS A 126 -10.09 0.08 5.11
N ASP A 127 -10.04 1.28 4.52
CA ASP A 127 -9.88 2.54 5.28
C ASP A 127 -11.10 2.84 6.17
N GLY A 128 -12.28 2.37 5.77
CA GLY A 128 -13.52 2.48 6.55
C GLY A 128 -13.57 1.59 7.79
N GLU A 129 -12.70 0.58 7.90
CA GLU A 129 -12.62 -0.30 9.06
C GLU A 129 -12.02 0.41 10.28
N PHE A 130 -12.61 0.18 11.44
CA PHE A 130 -12.16 0.82 12.66
C PHE A 130 -10.75 0.38 13.05
N GLY A 131 -9.87 1.35 13.30
CA GLY A 131 -8.49 1.10 13.70
C GLY A 131 -7.53 0.90 12.53
N ILE A 132 -8.04 0.86 11.30
CA ILE A 132 -7.21 0.80 10.10
C ILE A 132 -6.88 2.20 9.61
N ASN A 133 -5.66 2.37 9.12
CA ASN A 133 -5.21 3.58 8.45
C ASN A 133 -4.58 3.27 7.11
N VAL A 134 -5.13 3.88 6.06
CA VAL A 134 -4.60 3.76 4.71
C VAL A 134 -3.95 5.06 4.26
N ARG A 135 -2.75 4.96 3.68
CA ARG A 135 -2.03 6.07 3.04
C ARG A 135 -1.53 5.69 1.65
N GLY A 136 -1.67 6.58 0.67
CA GLY A 136 -1.32 6.29 -0.72
C GLY A 136 -0.52 7.39 -1.42
N ILE A 137 0.46 7.04 -2.24
CA ILE A 137 1.12 7.98 -3.17
C ILE A 137 0.86 7.52 -4.59
N LEU A 138 0.30 8.40 -5.42
CA LEU A 138 0.03 8.15 -6.85
C LEU A 138 0.76 9.14 -7.76
N GLU A 139 1.41 8.64 -8.80
CA GLU A 139 2.01 9.48 -9.85
C GLU A 139 0.97 9.85 -10.93
N ASP A 140 0.33 8.86 -11.56
CA ASP A 140 -0.55 9.08 -12.71
C ASP A 140 -2.00 9.44 -12.30
N GLN A 141 -2.19 10.54 -11.57
CA GLN A 141 -3.52 10.97 -11.09
C GLN A 141 -4.47 11.43 -12.21
N ASN A 142 -3.95 11.90 -13.35
CA ASN A 142 -4.76 12.48 -14.43
C ASN A 142 -4.98 11.54 -15.62
N THR A 143 -4.54 10.28 -15.51
CA THR A 143 -4.82 9.26 -16.54
C THR A 143 -6.31 8.93 -16.54
N THR A 144 -6.88 8.70 -17.72
CA THR A 144 -8.28 8.27 -17.84
C THR A 144 -8.52 7.00 -17.01
N GLY A 145 -9.49 7.07 -16.09
CA GLY A 145 -9.80 5.97 -15.17
C GLY A 145 -8.86 5.88 -13.97
N SER A 146 -8.07 6.91 -13.67
CA SER A 146 -7.29 6.96 -12.43
C SER A 146 -8.20 6.97 -11.21
N GLU A 147 -7.82 6.20 -10.20
CA GLU A 147 -8.56 6.06 -8.94
C GLU A 147 -8.26 7.19 -7.94
N TYR A 148 -7.36 8.11 -8.27
CA TYR A 148 -6.93 9.18 -7.37
C TYR A 148 -8.11 10.01 -6.82
N ASP A 149 -8.97 10.52 -7.71
CA ASP A 149 -10.13 11.31 -7.30
C ASP A 149 -11.17 10.47 -6.55
N ASN A 150 -11.35 9.20 -6.92
CA ASN A 150 -12.29 8.29 -6.24
C ASN A 150 -11.86 8.05 -4.78
N LEU A 151 -10.57 7.76 -4.57
CA LEU A 151 -9.96 7.56 -3.27
C LEU A 151 -10.10 8.82 -2.40
N ILE A 152 -9.70 9.99 -2.90
CA ILE A 152 -9.81 11.25 -2.15
C ILE A 152 -11.27 11.60 -1.83
N ASN A 153 -12.18 11.47 -2.80
CA ASN A 153 -13.60 11.78 -2.57
C ASN A 153 -14.26 10.81 -1.56
N SER A 154 -13.73 9.59 -1.45
CA SER A 154 -14.13 8.61 -0.44
C SER A 154 -13.41 8.81 0.91
N GLY A 155 -12.48 9.76 0.96
CA GLY A 155 -11.70 10.10 2.13
C GLY A 155 -10.39 9.33 2.26
N VAL A 156 -9.99 8.42 1.41
CA VAL A 156 -8.68 7.76 1.60
C VAL A 156 -7.56 8.81 1.53
N ASN A 157 -6.62 8.76 2.48
CA ASN A 157 -5.52 9.72 2.57
C ASN A 157 -4.48 9.42 1.48
N VAL A 158 -4.65 10.04 0.31
CA VAL A 158 -3.80 9.83 -0.86
C VAL A 158 -3.20 11.16 -1.29
N LYS A 159 -1.90 11.14 -1.61
CA LYS A 159 -1.17 12.28 -2.13
C LYS A 159 -0.70 12.03 -3.55
N SER A 160 -0.67 13.10 -4.33
CA SER A 160 -0.13 13.08 -5.67
C SER A 160 1.35 13.36 -5.68
N HIS A 161 2.12 12.57 -6.41
CA HIS A 161 3.51 12.86 -6.78
C HIS A 161 3.61 13.51 -8.18
N MET A 162 2.49 13.63 -8.91
CA MET A 162 2.48 14.11 -10.28
C MET A 162 3.11 15.50 -10.43
N GLY A 163 4.07 15.62 -11.35
CA GLY A 163 4.73 16.89 -11.64
C GLY A 163 5.91 17.24 -10.72
N ILE A 164 6.28 16.34 -9.82
CA ILE A 164 7.54 16.41 -9.07
C ILE A 164 8.68 15.88 -9.94
N GLN A 165 9.90 16.34 -9.64
CA GLN A 165 11.08 15.91 -10.38
C GLN A 165 11.31 14.40 -10.22
N TYR A 166 11.47 13.73 -11.36
CA TYR A 166 11.61 12.27 -11.51
C TYR A 166 10.33 11.50 -11.19
N SER A 167 10.06 10.43 -11.95
CA SER A 167 8.80 9.72 -11.81
C SER A 167 8.81 8.87 -10.54
N PHE A 168 7.69 8.89 -9.81
CA PHE A 168 7.40 7.91 -8.78
C PHE A 168 6.94 6.60 -9.44
N HIS A 169 7.92 5.81 -9.88
CA HIS A 169 7.76 4.58 -10.64
C HIS A 169 7.67 3.33 -9.75
N HIS A 170 7.31 3.48 -8.48
CA HIS A 170 7.02 2.35 -7.61
C HIS A 170 5.76 1.60 -8.06
N LYS A 171 5.67 0.32 -7.67
CA LYS A 171 4.44 -0.45 -7.56
C LYS A 171 4.60 -1.30 -6.30
N TYR A 172 4.18 -0.80 -5.15
CA TYR A 172 4.18 -1.58 -3.93
C TYR A 172 3.00 -1.23 -3.02
N ALA A 173 2.68 -2.17 -2.14
CA ALA A 173 1.89 -1.94 -0.95
C ALA A 173 2.60 -2.57 0.27
N ILE A 174 2.38 -2.01 1.45
CA ILE A 174 3.00 -2.38 2.72
C ILE A 174 1.86 -2.55 3.71
N ALA A 175 1.82 -3.70 4.37
CA ALA A 175 0.86 -3.99 5.43
C ALA A 175 1.61 -4.04 6.77
N ASP A 176 1.07 -3.33 7.75
CA ASP A 176 1.37 -3.46 9.18
C ASP A 176 2.87 -3.42 9.58
N ALA A 177 3.71 -2.70 8.82
CA ALA A 177 5.16 -2.69 9.02
C ALA A 177 5.61 -2.37 10.46
N GLY A 178 4.83 -1.56 11.18
CA GLY A 178 5.10 -1.16 12.57
C GLY A 178 4.51 -2.08 13.65
N VAL A 179 3.80 -3.15 13.30
CA VAL A 179 3.00 -3.94 14.25
C VAL A 179 3.52 -5.38 14.34
N SER A 180 4.37 -5.67 15.33
CA SER A 180 4.96 -7.00 15.51
C SER A 180 3.97 -8.11 15.89
N GLY A 181 2.72 -7.77 16.23
CA GLY A 181 1.67 -8.72 16.59
C GLY A 181 0.74 -9.12 15.45
N SER A 182 0.91 -8.54 14.25
CA SER A 182 0.12 -8.86 13.04
C SER A 182 0.96 -9.62 12.01
N ASN A 183 0.65 -9.51 10.72
CA ASN A 183 1.42 -10.06 9.60
C ASN A 183 2.12 -8.96 8.75
N PRO A 184 3.20 -8.33 9.25
CA PRO A 184 3.94 -7.34 8.47
C PRO A 184 4.42 -7.89 7.14
N SER A 185 4.02 -7.26 6.04
CA SER A 185 4.32 -7.76 4.70
C SER A 185 4.42 -6.65 3.66
N ILE A 186 5.05 -6.98 2.52
CA ILE A 186 5.07 -6.12 1.34
C ILE A 186 4.52 -6.88 0.15
N LEU A 187 3.87 -6.15 -0.75
CA LEU A 187 3.57 -6.56 -2.11
C LEU A 187 4.37 -5.66 -3.05
N THR A 188 5.10 -6.21 -4.00
CA THR A 188 5.73 -5.41 -5.07
C THR A 188 5.85 -6.18 -6.38
N GLY A 189 6.42 -5.56 -7.42
CA GLY A 189 6.62 -6.15 -8.73
C GLY A 189 6.53 -5.12 -9.85
N SER A 190 6.23 -5.60 -11.05
CA SER A 190 6.10 -4.75 -12.24
C SER A 190 4.66 -4.26 -12.48
N HIS A 191 3.69 -4.89 -11.81
CA HIS A 191 2.26 -4.74 -12.01
C HIS A 191 1.70 -3.41 -11.47
N ASN A 192 1.31 -2.49 -12.37
CA ASN A 192 0.43 -1.37 -12.00
C ASN A 192 -0.96 -1.91 -11.65
N TRP A 193 -1.68 -1.30 -10.71
CA TRP A 193 -3.04 -1.75 -10.35
C TRP A 193 -4.06 -1.33 -11.42
N SER A 194 -3.99 -1.97 -12.59
CA SER A 194 -4.69 -1.57 -13.83
C SER A 194 -5.22 -2.79 -14.59
N SER A 195 -6.30 -2.62 -15.36
CA SER A 195 -6.85 -3.68 -16.21
C SER A 195 -5.90 -4.12 -17.32
N ASN A 196 -5.01 -3.23 -17.77
CA ASN A 196 -4.01 -3.60 -18.76
C ASN A 196 -2.93 -4.53 -18.19
N ALA A 197 -2.45 -4.24 -16.98
CA ALA A 197 -1.49 -5.10 -16.28
C ALA A 197 -2.06 -6.50 -16.03
N GLU A 198 -3.33 -6.57 -15.61
CA GLU A 198 -4.00 -7.86 -15.37
C GLU A 198 -4.21 -8.66 -16.65
N ASN A 199 -4.77 -8.07 -17.70
CA ASN A 199 -5.33 -8.85 -18.81
C ASN A 199 -4.43 -8.94 -20.04
N ASN A 200 -3.40 -8.08 -20.16
CA ASN A 200 -2.67 -7.90 -21.42
C ASN A 200 -1.13 -7.89 -21.26
N SER A 201 -0.61 -7.46 -20.12
CA SER A 201 0.84 -7.41 -19.88
C SER A 201 1.33 -8.67 -19.19
N ASP A 202 2.48 -9.18 -19.63
CA ASP A 202 3.25 -10.13 -18.83
C ASP A 202 3.90 -9.35 -17.69
N GLU A 203 3.46 -9.61 -16.47
CA GLU A 203 3.90 -8.93 -15.24
C GLU A 203 4.26 -9.96 -14.18
N ASN A 204 4.97 -9.53 -13.14
CA ASN A 204 5.16 -10.31 -11.93
C ASN A 204 4.78 -9.48 -10.70
N THR A 205 4.26 -10.19 -9.70
CA THR A 205 3.94 -9.68 -8.37
C THR A 205 4.49 -10.66 -7.35
N ILE A 206 5.08 -10.11 -6.30
CA ILE A 206 5.62 -10.86 -5.17
C ILE A 206 5.12 -10.28 -3.87
N ILE A 207 4.71 -11.16 -2.96
CA ILE A 207 4.36 -10.84 -1.58
C ILE A 207 5.44 -11.43 -0.67
N ILE A 208 5.92 -10.65 0.29
CA ILE A 208 6.96 -11.08 1.24
C ILE A 208 6.47 -10.77 2.66
N HIS A 209 6.31 -11.82 3.47
CA HIS A 209 5.88 -11.72 4.87
C HIS A 209 7.09 -11.58 5.78
N ASP A 210 7.62 -10.35 5.85
CA ASP A 210 8.79 -10.03 6.66
C ASP A 210 8.72 -8.58 7.18
N GLN A 211 8.76 -8.44 8.51
CA GLN A 211 8.70 -7.13 9.18
C GLN A 211 9.89 -6.24 8.84
N THR A 212 11.08 -6.81 8.66
CA THR A 212 12.28 -6.02 8.36
C THR A 212 12.17 -5.42 6.96
N ILE A 213 11.74 -6.22 5.98
CA ILE A 213 11.55 -5.77 4.60
C ILE A 213 10.40 -4.76 4.53
N ALA A 214 9.27 -5.02 5.20
CA ALA A 214 8.15 -4.09 5.29
C ALA A 214 8.58 -2.72 5.85
N ASN A 215 9.39 -2.72 6.91
CA ASN A 215 9.90 -1.49 7.49
C ASN A 215 10.95 -0.77 6.62
N ILE A 216 11.70 -1.49 5.76
CA ILE A 216 12.59 -0.85 4.78
C ILE A 216 11.77 -0.10 3.72
N TYR A 217 10.71 -0.72 3.21
CA TYR A 217 9.79 -0.07 2.28
C TYR A 217 9.06 1.11 2.93
N LEU A 218 8.64 0.96 4.19
CA LEU A 218 7.99 2.04 4.94
C LEU A 218 8.92 3.27 5.07
N GLN A 219 10.22 3.08 5.33
CA GLN A 219 11.16 4.20 5.40
C GLN A 219 11.25 5.00 4.08
N GLU A 220 11.26 4.31 2.94
CA GLU A 220 11.21 4.97 1.64
C GLU A 220 9.85 5.66 1.42
N PHE A 221 8.74 5.00 1.75
CA PHE A 221 7.41 5.58 1.69
C PHE A 221 7.33 6.88 2.51
N GLU A 222 7.74 6.86 3.78
CA GLU A 222 7.71 8.02 4.68
C GLU A 222 8.58 9.18 4.17
N LYS A 223 9.73 8.86 3.57
CA LYS A 223 10.59 9.88 2.97
C LYS A 223 9.87 10.59 1.82
N ARG A 224 9.24 9.84 0.92
CA ARG A 224 8.47 10.37 -0.21
C ARG A 224 7.23 11.11 0.29
N TRP A 225 6.52 10.54 1.25
CA TRP A 225 5.34 11.13 1.90
C TRP A 225 5.63 12.50 2.50
N GLY A 226 6.74 12.63 3.22
CA GLY A 226 7.18 13.87 3.86
C GLY A 226 7.56 14.96 2.85
N GLU A 227 8.08 14.60 1.68
CA GLU A 227 8.36 15.54 0.58
C GLU A 227 7.06 16.12 -0.02
N LEU A 228 5.95 15.39 0.11
CA LEU A 228 4.61 15.82 -0.32
C LEU A 228 3.85 16.60 0.77
N SER A 229 4.30 16.56 2.02
CA SER A 229 3.73 17.35 3.11
C SER A 229 4.28 18.79 3.09
N SER A 230 3.38 19.78 3.14
CA SER A 230 3.74 21.20 3.11
C SER A 230 4.37 21.74 4.41
N THR A 231 4.72 20.90 5.39
CA THR A 231 5.41 21.37 6.61
C THR A 231 6.29 20.28 7.23
N SER A 232 7.56 20.61 7.39
CA SER A 232 8.60 19.79 7.98
C SER A 232 8.60 19.90 9.51
N VAL A 233 7.81 19.07 10.21
CA VAL A 233 8.13 18.62 11.59
C VAL A 233 7.56 17.22 11.80
N GLN A 234 8.45 16.22 11.77
CA GLN A 234 8.15 14.83 12.12
C GLN A 234 8.46 14.65 13.61
N LEU A 235 7.50 14.91 14.50
CA LEU A 235 7.62 14.59 15.93
C LEU A 235 6.25 14.20 16.52
N ILE A 236 6.11 12.92 16.87
CA ILE A 236 5.27 12.33 17.92
C ILE A 236 4.04 13.17 18.33
N ILE A 237 2.88 12.86 17.74
CA ILE A 237 1.57 13.51 17.91
C ILE A 237 0.93 13.28 19.31
N GLU A 238 1.65 12.72 20.27
CA GLU A 238 1.06 12.45 21.59
C GLU A 238 0.89 13.68 22.48
N GLU A 239 1.70 14.74 22.36
CA GLU A 239 1.68 15.87 23.31
C GLU A 239 0.82 17.09 22.93
N GLU A 240 0.40 17.28 21.66
CA GLU A 240 -0.30 18.51 21.22
C GLU A 240 -1.82 18.38 20.99
N LEU A 241 -2.47 17.35 21.55
CA LEU A 241 -3.91 17.12 21.34
C LEU A 241 -4.68 16.80 22.63
N GLU A 242 -5.65 17.66 22.96
CA GLU A 242 -6.60 17.46 24.06
C GLU A 242 -8.04 17.36 23.55
N ILE A 243 -8.82 16.44 24.12
CA ILE A 243 -10.26 16.34 23.87
C ILE A 243 -11.02 16.59 25.17
N TYR A 244 -11.89 17.61 25.18
CA TYR A 244 -12.62 18.02 26.38
C TYR A 244 -14.02 18.62 26.11
N PRO A 245 -14.90 18.61 27.12
CA PRO A 245 -14.79 17.81 28.34
C PRO A 245 -14.81 16.31 28.03
N ASN A 246 -14.17 15.49 28.87
CA ASN A 246 -14.20 14.03 28.75
C ASN A 246 -14.18 13.42 30.16
N PRO A 247 -15.32 12.95 30.71
CA PRO A 247 -16.62 12.79 30.05
C PRO A 247 -17.32 14.09 29.65
N SER A 248 -18.20 14.05 28.63
CA SER A 248 -18.97 15.19 28.09
C SER A 248 -20.47 14.94 28.15
N GLU A 249 -21.27 16.02 28.29
CA GLU A 249 -22.73 16.01 28.11
C GLU A 249 -23.14 16.14 26.61
N GLY A 250 -22.32 15.58 25.72
CA GLY A 250 -22.54 15.57 24.26
C GLY A 250 -21.69 16.57 23.48
N LYS A 251 -21.34 17.72 24.06
CA LYS A 251 -20.50 18.75 23.39
C LYS A 251 -19.03 18.44 23.55
N VAL A 252 -18.33 18.17 22.46
CA VAL A 252 -16.91 17.80 22.46
C VAL A 252 -16.11 18.85 21.70
N ASN A 253 -14.96 19.22 22.27
CA ASN A 253 -13.98 20.11 21.65
C ASN A 253 -12.65 19.37 21.54
N ILE A 254 -11.97 19.57 20.41
CA ILE A 254 -10.59 19.15 20.20
C ILE A 254 -9.74 20.43 20.20
N LEU A 255 -8.73 20.47 21.07
CA LEU A 255 -7.70 21.50 21.09
C LEU A 255 -6.40 20.89 20.56
N THR A 256 -5.88 21.50 19.50
CA THR A 256 -4.62 21.16 18.89
C THR A 256 -4.12 22.35 18.09
N ASP A 257 -2.80 22.48 17.96
CA ASP A 257 -2.15 23.45 17.08
C ASP A 257 -1.98 22.92 15.64
N LEU A 258 -2.29 21.63 15.42
CA LEU A 258 -2.24 20.98 14.12
C LEU A 258 -3.51 21.25 13.32
N GLU A 259 -3.36 21.40 12.00
CA GLU A 259 -4.51 21.52 11.08
C GLU A 259 -5.19 20.16 10.91
N ILE A 260 -6.49 20.11 11.21
CA ILE A 260 -7.30 18.88 11.11
C ILE A 260 -7.95 18.84 9.73
N GLU A 261 -7.73 17.74 9.01
CA GLU A 261 -8.42 17.43 7.75
C GLU A 261 -9.81 16.89 8.04
N ARG A 262 -9.93 15.91 8.95
CA ARG A 262 -11.21 15.28 9.29
C ARG A 262 -11.22 14.64 10.68
N ILE A 263 -12.43 14.41 11.18
CA ILE A 263 -12.70 13.69 12.44
C ILE A 263 -13.77 12.63 12.18
N ASN A 264 -13.43 11.35 12.38
CA ASN A 264 -14.38 10.24 12.31
C ASN A 264 -14.72 9.72 13.71
N ILE A 265 -16.01 9.57 13.98
CA ILE A 265 -16.54 9.05 15.25
C ILE A 265 -17.00 7.62 15.07
N TYR A 266 -16.47 6.72 15.88
CA TYR A 266 -16.80 5.30 15.88
C TYR A 266 -17.45 4.89 17.21
N SER A 267 -18.39 3.94 17.14
CA SER A 267 -18.90 3.27 18.35
C SER A 267 -17.83 2.39 19.00
N ILE A 268 -18.11 1.87 20.20
CA ILE A 268 -17.21 0.91 20.86
C ILE A 268 -17.06 -0.40 20.07
N GLU A 269 -18.04 -0.72 19.21
CA GLU A 269 -18.00 -1.85 18.27
C GLU A 269 -17.28 -1.51 16.95
N GLY A 270 -16.73 -0.30 16.80
CA GLY A 270 -16.00 0.11 15.59
C GLY A 270 -16.89 0.57 14.43
N LYS A 271 -18.20 0.75 14.64
CA LYS A 271 -19.07 1.26 13.57
C LYS A 271 -18.90 2.76 13.39
N LEU A 272 -18.63 3.23 12.17
CA LEU A 272 -18.63 4.66 11.85
C LEU A 272 -20.03 5.26 12.12
N ILE A 273 -20.08 6.25 13.00
CA ILE A 273 -21.30 6.96 13.42
C ILE A 273 -21.44 8.27 12.65
N LYS A 274 -20.36 9.07 12.57
CA LYS A 274 -20.41 10.40 11.96
C LYS A 274 -19.01 10.92 11.64
N THR A 275 -18.93 11.77 10.60
CA THR A 275 -17.72 12.51 10.22
C THR A 275 -17.94 14.01 10.45
N PHE A 276 -16.90 14.69 10.92
CA PHE A 276 -16.88 16.13 11.16
C PHE A 276 -15.59 16.75 10.59
N GLU A 277 -15.67 18.00 10.13
CA GLU A 277 -14.51 18.81 9.72
C GLU A 277 -14.19 19.90 10.76
N ALA A 278 -15.08 20.12 11.73
CA ALA A 278 -14.93 21.14 12.76
C ALA A 278 -14.45 20.54 14.08
N THR A 279 -13.54 21.23 14.77
CA THR A 279 -13.00 20.83 16.07
C THR A 279 -14.00 20.88 17.22
N LYS A 280 -15.21 21.38 16.97
CA LYS A 280 -16.32 21.43 17.93
C LYS A 280 -17.52 20.71 17.34
N PHE A 281 -17.99 19.68 18.03
CA PHE A 281 -19.11 18.86 17.56
C PHE A 281 -19.97 18.36 18.71
N ASN A 282 -21.14 17.81 18.37
CA ASN A 282 -22.11 17.29 19.34
C ASN A 282 -22.42 15.82 19.07
N LEU A 283 -22.45 15.01 20.13
CA LEU A 283 -22.88 13.62 20.14
C LEU A 283 -24.11 13.50 21.04
N GLU A 284 -25.22 13.01 20.49
CA GLU A 284 -26.53 13.07 21.15
C GLU A 284 -26.81 11.89 22.08
N THR A 285 -26.05 10.81 21.96
CA THR A 285 -26.30 9.56 22.69
C THR A 285 -25.19 9.31 23.70
N SER A 286 -25.57 8.99 24.94
CA SER A 286 -24.62 8.59 25.97
C SER A 286 -23.94 7.27 25.59
N GLY A 287 -22.64 7.17 25.80
CA GLY A 287 -21.86 6.03 25.37
C GLY A 287 -20.36 6.30 25.32
N ILE A 288 -19.59 5.26 24.97
CA ILE A 288 -18.16 5.37 24.72
C ILE A 288 -17.96 5.40 23.21
N TYR A 289 -17.16 6.36 22.76
CA TYR A 289 -16.82 6.56 21.36
C TYR A 289 -15.31 6.61 21.16
N PHE A 290 -14.86 6.19 19.99
CA PHE A 290 -13.51 6.43 19.52
C PHE A 290 -13.52 7.54 18.47
N VAL A 291 -12.57 8.46 18.58
CA VAL A 291 -12.42 9.64 17.73
C VAL A 291 -11.10 9.47 16.97
N LYS A 292 -11.18 9.14 15.67
CA LYS A 292 -10.03 9.16 14.74
C LYS A 292 -9.93 10.59 14.18
N ILE A 293 -8.78 11.22 14.39
CA ILE A 293 -8.51 12.59 13.95
C ILE A 293 -7.39 12.48 12.92
N THR A 294 -7.67 12.87 11.67
CA THR A 294 -6.69 12.93 10.60
C THR A 294 -6.28 14.39 10.39
N PHE A 295 -4.98 14.64 10.37
CA PHE A 295 -4.39 15.97 10.19
C PHE A 295 -4.07 16.22 8.72
N SER A 296 -3.93 17.50 8.34
CA SER A 296 -3.63 17.92 6.96
C SER A 296 -2.28 17.43 6.43
N ASP A 297 -1.35 17.06 7.31
CA ASP A 297 -0.07 16.44 6.94
C ASP A 297 -0.21 14.94 6.59
N GLY A 298 -1.41 14.37 6.79
CA GLY A 298 -1.76 12.99 6.56
C GLY A 298 -1.44 12.05 7.73
N ASN A 299 -0.98 12.56 8.87
CA ASN A 299 -0.91 11.77 10.09
C ASN A 299 -2.29 11.66 10.73
N TYR A 300 -2.44 10.74 11.69
CA TYR A 300 -3.69 10.60 12.43
C TYR A 300 -3.45 10.20 13.89
N THR A 301 -4.49 10.37 14.72
CA THR A 301 -4.50 9.85 16.08
C THR A 301 -5.89 9.38 16.49
N ILE A 302 -5.96 8.38 17.37
CA ILE A 302 -7.23 7.86 17.92
C ILE A 302 -7.30 8.20 19.41
N ARG A 303 -8.45 8.71 19.86
CA ARG A 303 -8.73 9.04 21.28
C ARG A 303 -10.09 8.51 21.69
N LYS A 304 -10.24 8.15 22.96
CA LYS A 304 -11.52 7.73 23.56
C LYS A 304 -12.27 8.94 24.13
N VAL A 305 -13.56 9.05 23.86
CA VAL A 305 -14.47 10.02 24.46
C VAL A 305 -15.65 9.31 25.12
N VAL A 306 -16.04 9.79 26.30
CA VAL A 306 -17.22 9.29 27.04
C VAL A 306 -18.30 10.36 27.03
N ILE A 307 -19.50 10.02 26.54
CA ILE A 307 -20.69 10.88 26.59
C ILE A 307 -21.63 10.39 27.69
N GLN A 308 -22.06 11.30 28.57
CA GLN A 308 -22.96 11.02 29.69
C GLN A 308 -24.25 11.80 29.56
#